data_AF-A0A2T1KGV3-F1
#
_entry.id   AF-A0A2T1KGV3-F1
#
_cell.length_a   1.000
_cell.length_b   1.000
_cell.length_c   1.000
_cell.angle_alpha   90.00
_cell.angle_beta   90.00
_cell.angle_gamma   90.00
#
_symmetry.space_group_name_H-M   'P 1'
#
loop_
_entity.id
_entity.type
_entity.pdbx_description
1 polymer ?
#
loop_
_entity_poly.entity_id
_entity_poly.type
_entity_poly.pdbx_seq_one_letter_code
_entity_poly.pdbx_strand_id
1 'polypeptide(L)'
;MKKRPKEEQEIVDLQQPSGRCIIVEDKNTGLLEKLYWNEENFLADRFHRKIKSEAQWFENVIKHAPTVGSFYENLIRNTLREFAPTNNKVGTGFVYDSSRDKHGKQIDVLVYDDSDRSVVYRCDEFVVINPGSTISAIEVKKTLNATNLKDVVRSTFYNNLGWNGRKYKEINTINIFAFSLSCKKDTIVNALKDILEDCVLSLTVESDGAQGKIPITYCSIPDIYFLDEDFYIQTQIIEKGDEFGLEIHTIPSPGTGSVGAFLSNVIQENREKMASNEKSYLYRNIRPCPKHCEVEGSMLLIDIVSFSQIVGAFPDSREELLSLSLDEMKPLLVFIPKGLDIKSYASAKEFFEKSGATVEFFNKEGPVIVPCSEVKI
;
A
#
# COMPACT_ATOMS: atom_id res chain seq x y z
N MET A 1 49.55 -6.89 -0.93
CA MET A 1 49.12 -5.85 -1.90
C MET A 1 50.14 -4.73 -1.91
N LYS A 2 50.72 -4.36 -3.07
CA LYS A 2 51.58 -3.17 -3.19
C LYS A 2 50.72 -1.92 -2.93
N LYS A 3 51.17 -1.03 -2.04
CA LYS A 3 50.52 0.28 -1.82
C LYS A 3 50.59 1.08 -3.13
N ARG A 4 49.46 1.58 -3.60
CA ARG A 4 49.40 2.46 -4.77
C ARG A 4 50.06 3.81 -4.41
N PRO A 5 50.68 4.50 -5.39
CA PRO A 5 51.06 5.91 -5.26
C PRO A 5 49.87 6.75 -4.76
N LYS A 6 50.15 7.80 -3.99
CA LYS A 6 49.13 8.63 -3.34
C LYS A 6 48.13 9.22 -4.33
N GLU A 7 48.61 9.69 -5.49
CA GLU A 7 47.78 10.25 -6.56
C GLU A 7 46.85 9.20 -7.19
N GLU A 8 47.33 7.97 -7.37
CA GLU A 8 46.48 6.86 -7.85
C GLU A 8 45.44 6.45 -6.80
N GLN A 9 45.79 6.52 -5.51
CA GLN A 9 44.84 6.24 -4.43
C GLN A 9 43.76 7.33 -4.36
N GLU A 10 44.11 8.62 -4.51
CA GLU A 10 43.15 9.72 -4.55
C GLU A 10 42.17 9.60 -5.73
N ILE A 11 42.63 9.21 -6.91
CA ILE A 11 41.76 8.94 -8.07
C ILE A 11 40.81 7.78 -7.79
N VAL A 12 41.30 6.71 -7.15
CA VAL A 12 40.46 5.56 -6.77
C VAL A 12 39.42 5.96 -5.73
N ASP A 13 39.82 6.73 -4.73
CA ASP A 13 38.92 7.19 -3.66
C ASP A 13 37.84 8.14 -4.21
N LEU A 14 38.15 8.95 -5.23
CA LEU A 14 37.17 9.79 -5.95
C LEU A 14 36.16 8.98 -6.77
N GLN A 15 36.52 7.77 -7.20
CA GLN A 15 35.66 6.91 -8.02
C GLN A 15 34.89 5.86 -7.21
N GLN A 16 35.31 5.56 -5.98
CA GLN A 16 34.61 4.59 -5.15
C GLN A 16 33.52 5.27 -4.32
N PRO A 17 32.27 4.75 -4.34
CA PRO A 17 31.23 5.29 -3.48
C PRO A 17 31.64 5.16 -2.00
N SER A 18 31.58 6.27 -1.28
CA SER A 18 31.95 6.34 0.13
C SER A 18 30.85 5.77 1.04
N GLY A 19 31.24 5.06 2.09
CA GLY A 19 30.32 4.56 3.12
C GLY A 19 30.47 3.07 3.40
N ARG A 20 29.71 2.58 4.39
CA ARG A 20 29.60 1.14 4.66
C ARG A 20 28.77 0.50 3.56
N CYS A 21 29.13 -0.71 3.17
CA CYS A 21 28.29 -1.54 2.30
C CYS A 21 28.12 -2.92 2.90
N ILE A 22 26.99 -3.54 2.60
CA ILE A 22 26.80 -4.97 2.83
C ILE A 22 26.64 -5.67 1.49
N ILE A 23 26.97 -6.95 1.47
CA ILE A 23 26.72 -7.82 0.32
C ILE A 23 25.57 -8.73 0.74
N VAL A 24 24.51 -8.73 -0.04
CA VAL A 24 23.33 -9.57 0.17
C VAL A 24 23.24 -10.57 -0.96
N GLU A 25 22.95 -11.81 -0.63
CA GLU A 25 22.60 -12.83 -1.62
C GLU A 25 21.08 -12.87 -1.76
N ASP A 26 20.58 -12.63 -2.97
CA ASP A 26 19.19 -12.90 -3.29
C ASP A 26 18.97 -14.41 -3.30
N LYS A 27 18.16 -14.90 -2.35
CA LYS A 27 17.88 -16.33 -2.20
C LYS A 27 17.14 -16.95 -3.39
N ASN A 28 16.43 -16.15 -4.18
CA ASN A 28 15.67 -16.64 -5.32
C ASN A 28 16.56 -16.83 -6.55
N THR A 29 17.54 -15.95 -6.74
CA THR A 29 18.39 -15.92 -7.93
C THR A 29 19.83 -16.41 -7.67
N GLY A 30 20.27 -16.43 -6.42
CA GLY A 30 21.65 -16.68 -6.02
C GLY A 30 22.62 -15.54 -6.34
N LEU A 31 22.11 -14.39 -6.81
CA LEU A 31 22.94 -13.26 -7.20
C LEU A 31 23.37 -12.44 -5.96
N LEU A 32 24.62 -11.98 -5.98
CA LEU A 32 25.15 -11.08 -4.95
C LEU A 32 24.90 -9.63 -5.35
N GLU A 33 24.20 -8.90 -4.47
CA GLU A 33 23.96 -7.47 -4.60
C GLU A 33 24.76 -6.69 -3.54
N LYS A 34 25.38 -5.60 -3.97
CA LYS A 34 26.08 -4.68 -3.07
C LYS A 34 25.15 -3.55 -2.68
N LEU A 35 24.76 -3.51 -1.40
CA LEU A 35 23.91 -2.44 -0.86
C LEU A 35 24.75 -1.48 -0.03
N TYR A 36 24.70 -0.19 -0.41
CA TYR A 36 25.31 0.86 0.37
C TYR A 36 24.43 1.21 1.57
N TRP A 37 25.04 1.12 2.75
CA TRP A 37 24.39 1.37 4.03
C TRP A 37 24.53 2.85 4.39
N ASN A 38 23.40 3.48 4.73
CA ASN A 38 23.38 4.84 5.25
C ASN A 38 22.68 4.86 6.62
N GLU A 39 23.38 5.36 7.65
CA GLU A 39 22.78 5.61 8.97
C GLU A 39 22.13 7.00 9.05
N GLU A 40 22.48 7.91 8.14
CA GLU A 40 22.02 9.29 8.17
C GLU A 40 20.66 9.44 7.49
N ASN A 41 19.66 9.89 8.25
CA ASN A 41 18.34 10.18 7.73
C ASN A 41 18.23 11.66 7.32
N PHE A 42 19.10 12.13 6.43
CA PHE A 42 19.29 13.55 6.18
C PHE A 42 17.99 14.31 5.84
N LEU A 43 17.17 13.79 4.91
CA LEU A 43 15.90 14.44 4.57
C LEU A 43 14.87 14.30 5.68
N ALA A 44 14.80 13.15 6.35
CA ALA A 44 13.90 12.97 7.48
C ALA A 44 14.24 13.91 8.65
N ASP A 45 15.53 14.14 8.93
CA ASP A 45 16.00 15.09 9.94
C ASP A 45 15.58 16.51 9.61
N ARG A 46 15.75 16.93 8.35
CA ARG A 46 15.34 18.25 7.88
C ARG A 46 13.81 18.40 7.97
N PHE A 47 13.07 17.39 7.52
CA PHE A 47 11.60 17.37 7.57
C PHE A 47 11.11 17.46 9.02
N HIS A 48 11.59 16.58 9.89
CA HIS A 48 11.27 16.55 11.31
C HIS A 48 11.54 17.90 11.98
N ARG A 49 12.74 18.49 11.81
CA ARG A 49 13.08 19.79 12.43
C ARG A 49 12.11 20.88 12.00
N LYS A 50 11.78 20.94 10.71
CA LYS A 50 10.84 21.93 10.17
C LYS A 50 9.46 21.77 10.81
N ILE A 51 8.82 20.61 10.66
CA ILE A 51 7.44 20.44 11.16
C ILE A 51 7.35 20.55 12.68
N LYS A 52 8.40 20.12 13.41
CA LYS A 52 8.47 20.30 14.86
C LYS A 52 8.53 21.76 15.25
N SER A 53 9.40 22.55 14.59
CA SER A 53 9.55 23.98 14.90
C SER A 53 8.28 24.78 14.62
N GLU A 54 7.63 24.55 13.48
CA GLU A 54 6.39 25.23 13.09
C GLU A 54 5.23 24.84 14.01
N ALA A 55 5.09 23.56 14.33
CA ALA A 55 4.05 23.08 15.25
C ALA A 55 4.21 23.70 16.64
N GLN A 56 5.42 23.70 17.18
CA GLN A 56 5.69 24.23 18.51
C GLN A 56 5.46 25.74 18.58
N TRP A 57 5.80 26.48 17.51
CA TRP A 57 5.50 27.90 17.43
C TRP A 57 3.99 28.16 17.39
N PHE A 58 3.24 27.44 16.56
CA PHE A 58 1.80 27.63 16.39
C PHE A 58 1.02 27.37 17.68
N GLU A 59 1.36 26.29 18.40
CA GLU A 59 0.70 25.92 19.66
C GLU A 59 0.87 26.95 20.77
N ASN A 60 1.94 27.75 20.74
CA ASN A 60 2.15 28.84 21.68
C ASN A 60 1.17 30.01 21.46
N VAL A 61 0.59 30.12 20.26
CA VAL A 61 -0.25 31.26 19.86
C VAL A 61 -1.73 30.89 19.81
N ILE A 62 -2.08 29.72 19.27
CA ILE A 62 -3.47 29.34 18.98
C ILE A 62 -3.85 28.05 19.70
N LYS A 63 -5.02 28.07 20.39
CA LYS A 63 -5.55 26.91 21.15
C LYS A 63 -6.89 26.37 20.65
N HIS A 64 -7.49 26.96 19.61
CA HIS A 64 -8.81 26.56 19.10
C HIS A 64 -8.73 25.25 18.29
N ALA A 65 -9.41 24.19 18.75
CA ALA A 65 -9.17 22.82 18.29
C ALA A 65 -9.38 22.59 16.76
N PRO A 66 -10.46 23.05 16.11
CA PRO A 66 -10.61 22.92 14.64
C PRO A 66 -9.47 23.58 13.86
N THR A 67 -9.07 24.78 14.28
CA THR A 67 -7.98 25.55 13.65
C THR A 67 -6.64 24.84 13.83
N VAL A 68 -6.45 24.19 14.97
CA VAL A 68 -5.27 23.38 15.26
C VAL A 68 -5.21 22.17 14.33
N GLY A 69 -6.31 21.44 14.12
CA GLY A 69 -6.37 20.31 13.20
C GLY A 69 -5.96 20.69 11.78
N SER A 70 -6.63 21.67 11.19
CA SER A 70 -6.33 22.15 9.83
C SER A 70 -4.91 22.70 9.69
N PHE A 71 -4.32 23.27 10.75
CA PHE A 71 -2.92 23.69 10.74
C PHE A 71 -1.97 22.49 10.54
N TYR A 72 -2.15 21.40 11.29
CA TYR A 72 -1.28 20.22 11.16
C TYR A 72 -1.38 19.58 9.78
N GLU A 73 -2.59 19.48 9.23
CA GLU A 73 -2.81 18.99 7.86
C GLU A 73 -2.07 19.88 6.84
N ASN A 74 -2.27 21.20 6.91
CA ASN A 74 -1.60 22.17 6.03
C ASN A 74 -0.07 22.11 6.17
N LEU A 75 0.44 21.95 7.38
CA LEU A 75 1.87 21.85 7.65
C LEU A 75 2.47 20.62 6.96
N ILE A 76 1.81 19.46 7.05
CA ILE A 76 2.26 18.26 6.33
C ILE A 76 2.15 18.45 4.82
N ARG A 77 1.03 18.98 4.28
CA ARG A 77 0.87 19.25 2.84
C ARG A 77 2.00 20.14 2.31
N ASN A 78 2.21 21.30 2.94
CA ASN A 78 3.21 22.27 2.51
C ASN A 78 4.63 21.72 2.62
N THR A 79 4.95 21.03 3.71
CA THR A 79 6.29 20.45 3.87
C THR A 79 6.51 19.33 2.87
N LEU A 80 5.52 18.48 2.58
CA LEU A 80 5.66 17.45 1.54
C LEU A 80 5.89 18.08 0.15
N ARG A 81 5.20 19.17 -0.21
CA ARG A 81 5.44 19.87 -1.50
C ARG A 81 6.86 20.35 -1.70
N GLU A 82 7.53 20.74 -0.62
CA GLU A 82 8.92 21.20 -0.68
C GLU A 82 9.93 20.06 -0.85
N PHE A 83 9.58 18.85 -0.41
CA PHE A 83 10.49 17.70 -0.41
C PHE A 83 10.19 16.70 -1.54
N ALA A 84 8.95 16.66 -2.03
CA ALA A 84 8.52 15.69 -3.03
C ALA A 84 8.98 16.11 -4.44
N PRO A 85 9.32 15.14 -5.30
CA PRO A 85 9.58 15.40 -6.72
C PRO A 85 8.39 16.03 -7.43
N THR A 86 8.62 16.75 -8.53
CA THR A 86 7.57 17.55 -9.21
C THR A 86 6.35 16.78 -9.75
N ASN A 87 6.48 15.47 -9.98
CA ASN A 87 5.39 14.58 -10.38
C ASN A 87 4.53 14.09 -9.19
N ASN A 88 4.98 14.34 -7.96
CA ASN A 88 4.23 14.06 -6.74
C ASN A 88 3.43 15.31 -6.38
N LYS A 89 2.25 15.47 -6.98
CA LYS A 89 1.34 16.57 -6.61
C LYS A 89 0.77 16.29 -5.22
N VAL A 90 0.63 17.34 -4.41
CA VAL A 90 0.14 17.24 -3.03
C VAL A 90 -1.07 18.15 -2.85
N GLY A 91 -2.18 17.58 -2.38
CA GLY A 91 -3.43 18.27 -2.12
C GLY A 91 -4.24 17.62 -1.00
N THR A 92 -5.52 17.96 -0.92
CA THR A 92 -6.54 17.33 -0.08
C THR A 92 -7.78 17.03 -0.93
N GLY A 93 -8.63 16.11 -0.52
CA GLY A 93 -9.89 15.86 -1.21
C GLY A 93 -10.24 14.38 -1.25
N PHE A 94 -10.74 13.90 -2.38
CA PHE A 94 -11.35 12.59 -2.47
C PHE A 94 -10.69 11.69 -3.52
N VAL A 95 -10.61 10.41 -3.22
CA VAL A 95 -10.42 9.36 -4.23
C VAL A 95 -11.80 8.86 -4.65
N TYR A 96 -12.16 9.11 -5.90
CA TYR A 96 -13.46 8.76 -6.46
C TYR A 96 -13.33 7.56 -7.40
N ASP A 97 -14.00 6.48 -7.03
CA ASP A 97 -14.07 5.26 -7.81
C ASP A 97 -15.26 5.31 -8.78
N SER A 98 -14.95 5.68 -10.02
CA SER A 98 -15.92 5.78 -11.10
C SER A 98 -16.55 4.44 -11.50
N SER A 99 -15.92 3.30 -11.20
CA SER A 99 -16.51 1.98 -11.48
C SER A 99 -17.73 1.67 -10.59
N ARG A 100 -17.80 2.32 -9.43
CA ARG A 100 -18.86 2.14 -8.44
C ARG A 100 -19.68 3.38 -8.14
N ASP A 101 -19.31 4.51 -8.74
CA ASP A 101 -19.87 5.82 -8.43
C ASP A 101 -19.83 6.12 -6.91
N LYS A 102 -18.66 5.87 -6.29
CA LYS A 102 -18.47 6.02 -4.84
C LYS A 102 -17.14 6.68 -4.50
N HIS A 103 -17.10 7.38 -3.38
CA HIS A 103 -15.88 7.88 -2.76
C HIS A 103 -15.91 7.64 -1.24
N GLY A 104 -14.72 7.60 -0.64
CA GLY A 104 -14.57 7.58 0.81
C GLY A 104 -14.78 8.96 1.45
N LYS A 105 -14.30 9.12 2.68
CA LYS A 105 -14.18 10.43 3.32
C LYS A 105 -13.11 11.28 2.64
N GLN A 106 -13.11 12.58 2.95
CA GLN A 106 -12.02 13.46 2.56
C GLN A 106 -10.73 12.97 3.21
N ILE A 107 -9.65 12.95 2.42
CA ILE A 107 -8.31 12.61 2.86
C ILE A 107 -7.56 13.90 3.15
N ASP A 108 -6.96 13.97 4.34
CA ASP A 108 -6.21 15.15 4.80
C ASP A 108 -5.09 15.50 3.84
N VAL A 109 -4.27 14.52 3.43
CA VAL A 109 -3.22 14.72 2.43
C VAL A 109 -3.25 13.61 1.38
N LEU A 110 -3.40 14.03 0.12
CA LEU A 110 -3.28 13.18 -1.06
C LEU A 110 -2.00 13.53 -1.80
N VAL A 111 -1.15 12.53 -2.00
CA VAL A 111 -0.04 12.58 -2.95
C VAL A 111 -0.49 11.82 -4.20
N TYR A 112 -0.41 12.45 -5.36
CA TYR A 112 -0.93 11.89 -6.60
C TYR A 112 -0.11 12.28 -7.82
N ASP A 113 -0.24 11.47 -8.87
CA ASP A 113 0.30 11.75 -10.19
C ASP A 113 -0.83 12.06 -11.18
N ASP A 114 -0.70 13.18 -11.89
CA ASP A 114 -1.60 13.64 -12.94
C ASP A 114 -0.92 13.78 -14.31
N SER A 115 0.29 13.23 -14.47
CA SER A 115 1.04 13.29 -15.72
C SER A 115 0.40 12.47 -16.85
N ASP A 116 -0.15 11.30 -16.52
CA ASP A 116 -0.70 10.36 -17.52
C ASP A 116 -2.24 10.35 -17.58
N ARG A 117 -2.93 11.08 -16.68
CA ARG A 117 -4.39 11.25 -16.74
C ARG A 117 -4.88 12.49 -16.01
N SER A 118 -6.00 13.03 -16.48
CA SER A 118 -6.69 14.14 -15.83
C SER A 118 -7.32 13.73 -14.50
N VAL A 119 -7.34 14.68 -13.56
CA VAL A 119 -8.13 14.57 -12.33
C VAL A 119 -9.61 14.85 -12.63
N VAL A 120 -10.51 14.32 -11.81
CA VAL A 120 -11.96 14.50 -11.96
C VAL A 120 -12.36 15.94 -11.65
N TYR A 121 -11.74 16.53 -10.63
CA TYR A 121 -11.95 17.92 -10.24
C TYR A 121 -10.68 18.51 -9.61
N ARG A 122 -10.46 19.81 -9.81
CA ARG A 122 -9.37 20.57 -9.16
C ARG A 122 -9.80 22.01 -8.88
N CYS A 123 -9.61 22.45 -7.65
CA CYS A 123 -9.70 23.84 -7.24
C CYS A 123 -8.60 24.09 -6.20
N ASP A 124 -7.57 24.83 -6.57
CA ASP A 124 -6.37 25.05 -5.75
C ASP A 124 -5.79 23.72 -5.22
N GLU A 125 -5.75 23.54 -3.90
CA GLU A 125 -5.26 22.33 -3.24
C GLU A 125 -6.29 21.20 -3.17
N PHE A 126 -7.57 21.51 -3.40
CA PHE A 126 -8.65 20.54 -3.33
C PHE A 126 -8.77 19.77 -4.65
N VAL A 127 -8.75 18.44 -4.58
CA VAL A 127 -8.76 17.57 -5.75
C VAL A 127 -9.69 16.37 -5.58
N VAL A 128 -10.25 15.93 -6.71
CA VAL A 128 -10.93 14.63 -6.81
C VAL A 128 -10.18 13.82 -7.85
N ILE A 129 -9.62 12.69 -7.44
CA ILE A 129 -8.74 11.86 -8.27
C ILE A 129 -9.29 10.44 -8.42
N ASN A 130 -8.90 9.77 -9.50
CA ASN A 130 -9.18 8.35 -9.67
C ASN A 130 -8.22 7.50 -8.81
N PRO A 131 -8.61 6.30 -8.34
CA PRO A 131 -7.76 5.45 -7.50
C PRO A 131 -6.37 5.22 -8.07
N GLY A 132 -6.26 4.92 -9.36
CA GLY A 132 -4.94 4.66 -9.95
C GLY A 132 -4.00 5.88 -9.98
N SER A 133 -4.46 7.10 -9.66
CA SER A 133 -3.62 8.34 -9.61
C SER A 133 -3.02 8.55 -8.23
N THR A 134 -3.55 7.87 -7.23
CA THR A 134 -3.07 7.97 -5.87
C THR A 134 -1.68 7.36 -5.77
N ILE A 135 -0.71 8.17 -5.38
CA ILE A 135 0.60 7.70 -4.90
C ILE A 135 0.45 7.33 -3.44
N SER A 136 -0.16 8.21 -2.64
CA SER A 136 -0.35 8.02 -1.22
C SER A 136 -1.55 8.78 -0.68
N ALA A 137 -2.24 8.17 0.28
CA ALA A 137 -3.26 8.81 1.09
C ALA A 137 -2.78 8.86 2.54
N ILE A 138 -2.96 10.01 3.19
CA ILE A 138 -2.43 10.28 4.52
C ILE A 138 -3.53 10.91 5.38
N GLU A 139 -3.73 10.33 6.55
CA GLU A 139 -4.52 10.90 7.65
C GLU A 139 -3.56 11.53 8.67
N VAL A 140 -3.85 12.76 9.10
CA VAL A 140 -2.99 13.49 10.05
C VAL A 140 -3.66 13.58 11.42
N LYS A 141 -2.93 13.22 12.46
CA LYS A 141 -3.39 13.36 13.86
C LYS A 141 -2.37 14.16 14.66
N LYS A 142 -2.84 15.22 15.32
CA LYS A 142 -2.05 15.88 16.38
C LYS A 142 -1.65 14.87 17.45
N THR A 143 -2.64 14.14 17.95
CA THR A 143 -2.45 13.13 19.00
C THR A 143 -3.24 11.89 18.63
N LEU A 144 -2.54 10.77 18.45
CA LEU A 144 -3.13 9.48 18.16
C LEU A 144 -3.44 8.74 19.47
N ASN A 145 -4.59 8.09 19.51
CA ASN A 145 -5.01 7.20 20.59
C ASN A 145 -5.76 5.99 20.01
N ALA A 146 -6.09 5.03 20.87
CA ALA A 146 -6.79 3.83 20.44
C ALA A 146 -8.12 4.13 19.72
N THR A 147 -8.93 5.04 20.26
CA THR A 147 -10.26 5.36 19.71
C THR A 147 -10.17 5.98 18.32
N ASN A 148 -9.39 7.04 18.16
CA ASN A 148 -9.30 7.73 16.88
C ASN A 148 -8.55 6.91 15.81
N LEU A 149 -7.63 6.01 16.22
CA LEU A 149 -7.07 5.02 15.32
C LEU A 149 -8.17 4.09 14.77
N LYS A 150 -8.99 3.49 15.66
CA LYS A 150 -10.07 2.60 15.24
C LYS A 150 -11.04 3.30 14.28
N ASP A 151 -11.33 4.57 14.51
CA ASP A 151 -12.21 5.36 13.63
C ASP A 151 -11.64 5.59 12.24
N VAL A 152 -10.33 5.89 12.14
CA VAL A 152 -9.65 6.04 10.85
C VAL A 152 -9.69 4.72 10.09
N VAL A 153 -9.27 3.62 10.71
CA VAL A 153 -9.24 2.29 10.07
C VAL A 153 -10.64 1.87 9.61
N ARG A 154 -11.65 1.98 10.47
CA ARG A 154 -13.04 1.61 10.14
C ARG A 154 -13.57 2.38 8.93
N SER A 155 -13.20 3.65 8.80
CA SER A 155 -13.70 4.50 7.70
C SER A 155 -12.89 4.41 6.40
N THR A 156 -11.75 3.71 6.42
CA THR A 156 -10.82 3.64 5.29
C THR A 156 -10.58 2.23 4.77
N PHE A 157 -10.73 1.20 5.59
CA PHE A 157 -10.42 -0.19 5.23
C PHE A 157 -11.08 -0.65 3.92
N TYR A 158 -12.35 -0.29 3.71
CA TYR A 158 -13.14 -0.62 2.52
C TYR A 158 -13.09 0.42 1.41
N ASN A 159 -12.13 1.36 1.43
CA ASN A 159 -11.99 2.35 0.37
C ASN A 159 -11.00 1.86 -0.68
N ASN A 160 -11.31 2.11 -1.95
CA ASN A 160 -10.36 1.94 -3.04
C ASN A 160 -9.51 3.20 -3.16
N LEU A 161 -8.39 3.22 -2.44
CA LEU A 161 -7.43 4.31 -2.54
C LEU A 161 -6.47 4.09 -3.72
N GLY A 162 -6.54 2.98 -4.47
CA GLY A 162 -5.68 2.72 -5.63
C GLY A 162 -4.56 1.72 -5.37
N TRP A 163 -3.41 1.95 -6.01
CA TRP A 163 -2.24 1.08 -5.90
C TRP A 163 -0.98 1.91 -5.71
N ASN A 164 -0.23 1.62 -4.66
CA ASN A 164 1.03 2.30 -4.31
C ASN A 164 2.28 1.47 -4.61
N GLY A 165 2.21 0.54 -5.57
CA GLY A 165 3.37 -0.31 -5.93
C GLY A 165 3.59 -1.52 -5.02
N ARG A 166 2.65 -1.85 -4.12
CA ARG A 166 2.68 -3.10 -3.32
C ARG A 166 2.50 -4.35 -4.21
N LYS A 167 2.82 -5.53 -3.66
CA LYS A 167 2.75 -6.84 -4.35
C LYS A 167 1.40 -7.06 -5.06
N TYR A 168 0.29 -6.70 -4.41
CA TYR A 168 -1.05 -6.85 -4.95
C TYR A 168 -1.60 -5.51 -5.43
N LYS A 169 -2.05 -5.47 -6.69
CA LYS A 169 -2.72 -4.31 -7.26
C LYS A 169 -3.99 -3.99 -6.47
N GLU A 170 -4.39 -2.72 -6.38
CA GLU A 170 -5.62 -2.27 -5.69
C GLU A 170 -5.67 -2.51 -4.17
N ILE A 171 -4.63 -3.13 -3.59
CA ILE A 171 -4.38 -3.05 -2.16
C ILE A 171 -3.51 -1.83 -1.94
N ASN A 172 -4.05 -0.85 -1.19
CA ASN A 172 -3.34 0.37 -0.86
C ASN A 172 -3.07 0.50 0.64
N THR A 173 -2.31 1.51 1.00
CA THR A 173 -2.04 1.91 2.38
C THR A 173 -2.68 3.25 2.67
N ILE A 174 -3.41 3.33 3.78
CA ILE A 174 -3.70 4.62 4.42
C ILE A 174 -2.59 4.90 5.43
N ASN A 175 -1.83 5.98 5.21
CA ASN A 175 -0.73 6.35 6.08
C ASN A 175 -1.26 7.26 7.19
N ILE A 176 -1.14 6.86 8.45
CA ILE A 176 -1.55 7.68 9.59
C ILE A 176 -0.30 8.34 10.16
N PHE A 177 -0.20 9.66 10.03
CA PHE A 177 0.91 10.42 10.59
C PHE A 177 0.48 11.13 11.87
N ALA A 178 1.13 10.79 12.98
CA ALA A 178 0.82 11.32 14.29
C ALA A 178 1.96 12.19 14.85
N PHE A 179 1.64 13.40 15.31
CA PHE A 179 2.63 14.26 15.98
C PHE A 179 2.98 13.75 17.38
N SER A 180 2.03 13.09 18.05
CA SER A 180 2.22 12.49 19.37
C SER A 180 1.34 11.25 19.54
N LEU A 181 1.77 10.33 20.40
CA LEU A 181 0.98 9.19 20.85
C LEU A 181 0.57 9.39 22.31
N SER A 182 -0.72 9.27 22.63
CA SER A 182 -1.20 9.46 24.02
C SER A 182 -1.36 8.19 24.83
N CYS A 183 -1.08 7.02 24.25
CA CYS A 183 -1.16 5.73 24.91
C CYS A 183 0.14 4.95 24.77
N LYS A 184 0.25 3.82 25.47
CA LYS A 184 1.44 2.97 25.36
C LYS A 184 1.49 2.29 23.99
N LYS A 185 2.70 1.97 23.54
CA LYS A 185 2.98 1.18 22.34
C LYS A 185 2.10 -0.07 22.22
N ASP A 186 2.04 -0.91 23.25
CA ASP A 186 1.24 -2.14 23.21
C ASP A 186 -0.26 -1.83 23.11
N THR A 187 -0.72 -0.73 23.72
CA THR A 187 -2.12 -0.30 23.63
C THR A 187 -2.50 0.10 22.20
N ILE A 188 -1.63 0.83 21.49
CA ILE A 188 -1.94 1.24 20.10
C ILE A 188 -1.85 0.05 19.13
N VAL A 189 -0.90 -0.87 19.35
CA VAL A 189 -0.77 -2.11 18.55
C VAL A 189 -1.99 -3.01 18.75
N ASN A 190 -2.43 -3.22 19.99
CA ASN A 190 -3.64 -4.02 20.27
C ASN A 190 -4.88 -3.34 19.70
N ALA A 191 -5.00 -2.02 19.83
CA ALA A 191 -6.12 -1.29 19.23
C ALA A 191 -6.16 -1.43 17.70
N LEU A 192 -5.00 -1.47 17.03
CA LEU A 192 -4.91 -1.76 15.60
C LEU A 192 -5.32 -3.20 15.29
N LYS A 193 -4.83 -4.16 16.07
CA LYS A 193 -5.16 -5.58 15.93
C LYS A 193 -6.68 -5.78 16.02
N ASP A 194 -7.30 -5.33 17.11
CA ASP A 194 -8.74 -5.47 17.34
C ASP A 194 -9.56 -4.95 16.15
N ILE A 195 -9.25 -3.75 15.62
CA ILE A 195 -10.06 -3.17 14.55
C ILE A 195 -9.83 -3.86 13.20
N LEU A 196 -8.63 -4.38 12.95
CA LEU A 196 -8.39 -5.19 11.75
C LEU A 196 -9.11 -6.54 11.84
N GLU A 197 -9.15 -7.16 13.02
CA GLU A 197 -9.96 -8.36 13.27
C GLU A 197 -11.44 -8.08 13.04
N ASP A 198 -11.97 -6.98 13.60
CA ASP A 198 -13.36 -6.55 13.36
C ASP A 198 -13.66 -6.37 11.86
N CYS A 199 -12.74 -5.76 11.10
CA CYS A 199 -12.91 -5.59 9.66
C CYS A 199 -12.92 -6.96 8.94
N VAL A 200 -11.93 -7.80 9.19
CA VAL A 200 -11.82 -9.12 8.56
C VAL A 200 -13.04 -10.00 8.90
N LEU A 201 -13.46 -10.02 10.16
CA LEU A 201 -14.63 -10.80 10.61
C LEU A 201 -15.93 -10.28 9.99
N SER A 202 -16.06 -8.98 9.74
CA SER A 202 -17.24 -8.42 9.07
C SER A 202 -17.39 -8.84 7.60
N LEU A 203 -16.37 -9.48 7.01
CA LEU A 203 -16.46 -10.13 5.69
C LEU A 203 -16.98 -11.56 5.78
N THR A 204 -17.24 -12.08 6.97
CA THR A 204 -17.88 -13.40 7.15
C THR A 204 -19.39 -13.23 7.19
N VAL A 205 -20.11 -14.06 6.44
CA VAL A 205 -21.57 -14.09 6.39
C VAL A 205 -22.09 -15.45 6.79
N GLU A 206 -23.22 -15.48 7.47
CA GLU A 206 -23.93 -16.72 7.83
C GLU A 206 -25.30 -16.69 7.17
N SER A 207 -25.65 -17.73 6.41
CA SER A 207 -26.94 -17.89 5.76
C SER A 207 -27.33 -19.36 5.76
N ASP A 208 -28.56 -19.68 6.17
CA ASP A 208 -29.13 -21.03 6.16
C ASP A 208 -28.24 -22.10 6.85
N GLY A 209 -27.52 -21.71 7.90
CA GLY A 209 -26.60 -22.59 8.63
C GLY A 209 -25.26 -22.84 7.95
N ALA A 210 -25.00 -22.20 6.81
CA ALA A 210 -23.71 -22.18 6.14
C ALA A 210 -22.96 -20.86 6.44
N GLN A 211 -21.65 -20.98 6.67
CA GLN A 211 -20.76 -19.83 6.75
C GLN A 211 -20.09 -19.61 5.39
N GLY A 212 -20.06 -18.36 4.94
CA GLY A 212 -19.38 -17.92 3.73
C GLY A 212 -18.55 -16.66 3.99
N LYS A 213 -17.77 -16.25 3.00
CA LYS A 213 -17.00 -15.00 3.04
C LYS A 213 -17.36 -14.14 1.84
N ILE A 214 -17.51 -12.84 2.08
CA ILE A 214 -17.69 -11.83 1.04
C ILE A 214 -16.32 -11.59 0.41
N PRO A 215 -16.13 -11.90 -0.89
CA PRO A 215 -14.89 -11.56 -1.56
C PRO A 215 -14.79 -10.05 -1.81
N ILE A 216 -13.59 -9.50 -1.66
CA ILE A 216 -13.31 -8.09 -1.94
C ILE A 216 -12.19 -7.97 -2.96
N THR A 217 -12.28 -6.96 -3.83
CA THR A 217 -11.26 -6.71 -4.86
C THR A 217 -10.16 -5.76 -4.41
N TYR A 218 -10.38 -5.02 -3.32
CA TYR A 218 -9.47 -3.99 -2.81
C TYR A 218 -9.69 -3.81 -1.31
N CYS A 219 -8.67 -3.32 -0.64
CA CYS A 219 -8.78 -2.77 0.71
C CYS A 219 -7.65 -1.76 0.94
N SER A 220 -7.80 -0.91 1.95
CA SER A 220 -6.77 0.01 2.38
C SER A 220 -6.32 -0.34 3.79
N ILE A 221 -5.10 -0.89 3.90
CA ILE A 221 -4.53 -1.28 5.18
C ILE A 221 -3.73 -0.13 5.82
N PRO A 222 -3.76 0.03 7.14
CA PRO A 222 -3.11 1.18 7.79
C PRO A 222 -1.62 0.94 8.03
N ASP A 223 -0.81 1.95 7.75
CA ASP A 223 0.54 2.08 8.32
C ASP A 223 0.56 3.33 9.21
N ILE A 224 1.25 3.29 10.35
CA ILE A 224 1.23 4.35 11.37
C ILE A 224 2.65 4.85 11.61
N TYR A 225 2.83 6.17 11.52
CA TYR A 225 4.09 6.86 11.70
C TYR A 225 3.95 7.95 12.76
N PHE A 226 5.06 8.26 13.41
CA PHE A 226 5.09 9.18 14.54
C PHE A 226 6.21 10.20 14.35
N LEU A 227 5.97 11.42 14.82
CA LEU A 227 7.02 12.44 14.87
C LEU A 227 8.04 12.15 15.99
N ASP A 228 7.54 11.79 17.18
CA ASP A 228 8.34 11.75 18.42
C ASP A 228 8.50 10.34 19.02
N GLU A 229 8.02 9.28 18.35
CA GLU A 229 8.20 7.90 18.82
C GLU A 229 9.38 7.21 18.13
N ASP A 230 10.05 6.31 18.85
CA ASP A 230 11.18 5.52 18.38
C ASP A 230 10.78 4.24 17.63
N PHE A 231 9.55 4.21 17.10
CA PHE A 231 9.02 3.10 16.32
C PHE A 231 7.99 3.59 15.30
N TYR A 232 7.58 2.68 14.42
CA TYR A 232 6.41 2.83 13.57
C TYR A 232 5.75 1.47 13.38
N ILE A 233 4.53 1.46 12.84
CA ILE A 233 3.73 0.26 12.66
C ILE A 233 3.39 0.12 11.18
N GLN A 234 3.56 -1.07 10.61
CA GLN A 234 3.13 -1.39 9.25
C GLN A 234 2.20 -2.59 9.25
N THR A 235 1.23 -2.58 8.35
CA THR A 235 0.37 -3.75 8.11
C THR A 235 0.78 -4.42 6.80
N GLN A 236 0.87 -5.75 6.82
CA GLN A 236 1.18 -6.57 5.66
C GLN A 236 0.07 -7.59 5.40
N ILE A 237 -0.08 -7.96 4.14
CA ILE A 237 -0.93 -9.08 3.73
C ILE A 237 -0.05 -10.31 3.64
N ILE A 238 -0.54 -11.42 4.21
CA ILE A 238 0.09 -12.73 4.15
C ILE A 238 -0.82 -13.71 3.41
N GLU A 239 -0.27 -14.56 2.55
CA GLU A 239 -1.02 -15.64 1.90
C GLU A 239 -1.24 -16.79 2.89
N LYS A 240 -2.46 -17.33 2.96
CA LYS A 240 -2.87 -18.45 3.82
C LYS A 240 -3.65 -19.47 2.99
N GLY A 241 -2.96 -20.17 2.09
CA GLY A 241 -3.62 -21.02 1.09
C GLY A 241 -4.38 -20.16 0.08
N ASP A 242 -5.68 -20.41 -0.07
CA ASP A 242 -6.56 -19.66 -0.99
C ASP A 242 -7.09 -18.33 -0.39
N GLU A 243 -6.70 -18.03 0.85
CA GLU A 243 -7.14 -16.84 1.57
C GLU A 243 -5.97 -15.93 1.95
N PHE A 244 -6.30 -14.73 2.43
CA PHE A 244 -5.32 -13.73 2.82
C PHE A 244 -5.49 -13.35 4.29
N GLY A 245 -4.42 -13.39 5.06
CA GLY A 245 -4.36 -12.87 6.41
C GLY A 245 -3.74 -11.47 6.48
N LEU A 246 -3.77 -10.87 7.66
CA LEU A 246 -3.07 -9.62 7.96
C LEU A 246 -2.05 -9.84 9.08
N GLU A 247 -0.92 -9.15 8.98
CA GLU A 247 0.13 -9.15 9.98
C GLU A 247 0.53 -7.71 10.32
N ILE A 248 0.64 -7.41 11.61
CA ILE A 248 1.06 -6.10 12.11
C ILE A 248 2.52 -6.18 12.50
N HIS A 249 3.35 -5.34 11.88
CA HIS A 249 4.78 -5.26 12.13
C HIS A 249 5.07 -3.97 12.89
N THR A 250 5.63 -4.11 14.08
CA THR A 250 6.12 -3.01 14.89
C THR A 250 7.63 -2.91 14.77
N ILE A 251 8.11 -1.82 14.15
CA ILE A 251 9.50 -1.67 13.74
C ILE A 251 10.19 -0.62 14.60
N PRO A 252 11.26 -0.97 15.34
CA PRO A 252 12.11 0.01 16.03
C PRO A 252 12.79 0.95 15.03
N SER A 253 12.73 2.26 15.32
CA SER A 253 13.21 3.33 14.45
C SER A 253 13.73 4.51 15.28
N PRO A 254 14.92 4.41 15.88
CA PRO A 254 15.46 5.47 16.73
C PRO A 254 15.65 6.79 15.97
N GLY A 255 15.55 7.90 16.69
CA GLY A 255 15.67 9.25 16.12
C GLY A 255 14.54 9.54 15.14
N THR A 256 14.87 10.01 13.94
CA THR A 256 13.91 10.36 12.88
C THR A 256 13.54 9.18 11.97
N GLY A 257 13.81 7.94 12.40
CA GLY A 257 13.58 6.76 11.57
C GLY A 257 12.10 6.57 11.18
N SER A 258 11.17 6.89 12.08
CA SER A 258 9.72 6.84 11.81
C SER A 258 9.33 7.83 10.70
N VAL A 259 9.87 9.06 10.76
CA VAL A 259 9.68 10.09 9.73
C VAL A 259 10.31 9.68 8.39
N GLY A 260 11.49 9.05 8.41
CA GLY A 260 12.10 8.54 7.17
C GLY A 260 11.25 7.44 6.52
N ALA A 261 10.76 6.50 7.32
CA ALA A 261 9.84 5.46 6.84
C ALA A 261 8.56 6.07 6.24
N PHE A 262 7.99 7.08 6.91
CA PHE A 262 6.85 7.85 6.40
C PHE A 262 7.16 8.44 5.03
N LEU A 263 8.24 9.22 4.89
CA LEU A 263 8.59 9.89 3.64
C LEU A 263 8.78 8.90 2.49
N SER A 264 9.43 7.76 2.72
CA SER A 264 9.60 6.73 1.70
C SER A 264 8.31 6.05 1.24
N ASN A 265 7.28 6.07 2.08
CA ASN A 265 6.00 5.44 1.76
C ASN A 265 4.98 6.42 1.18
N VAL A 266 5.23 7.73 1.31
CA VAL A 266 4.31 8.75 0.79
C VAL A 266 4.84 9.50 -0.42
N ILE A 267 6.13 9.43 -0.70
CA ILE A 267 6.79 10.06 -1.86
C ILE A 267 7.28 8.96 -2.81
N GLN A 268 6.99 9.14 -4.10
CA GLN A 268 7.46 8.26 -5.17
C GLN A 268 8.63 8.90 -5.92
N GLU A 269 9.81 8.30 -5.80
CA GLU A 269 10.98 8.60 -6.62
C GLU A 269 10.98 7.74 -7.90
N ASN A 270 11.44 8.30 -9.02
CA ASN A 270 11.62 7.52 -10.25
C ASN A 270 12.93 6.73 -10.18
N ARG A 271 12.81 5.45 -9.77
CA ARG A 271 13.96 4.54 -9.60
C ARG A 271 14.76 4.29 -10.88
N GLU A 272 14.13 4.36 -12.05
CA GLU A 272 14.82 4.16 -13.34
C GLU A 272 15.80 5.30 -13.66
N LYS A 273 15.62 6.46 -13.02
CA LYS A 273 16.50 7.62 -13.16
C LYS A 273 17.58 7.70 -12.08
N MET A 274 17.56 6.79 -11.10
CA MET A 274 18.55 6.75 -10.03
C MET A 274 19.70 5.81 -10.40
N ALA A 275 20.93 6.24 -10.17
CA ALA A 275 22.08 5.36 -10.36
C ALA A 275 22.11 4.28 -9.26
N SER A 276 22.63 3.08 -9.56
CA SER A 276 22.68 1.95 -8.61
C SER A 276 23.52 2.22 -7.35
N ASN A 277 24.40 3.21 -7.39
CA ASN A 277 25.22 3.66 -6.26
C ASN A 277 24.69 4.93 -5.57
N GLU A 278 23.58 5.50 -6.06
CA GLU A 278 22.97 6.69 -5.50
C GLU A 278 22.27 6.36 -4.17
N LYS A 279 22.50 7.18 -3.15
CA LYS A 279 21.89 6.99 -1.83
C LYS A 279 20.52 7.65 -1.84
N SER A 280 19.45 6.91 -1.51
CA SER A 280 18.19 7.55 -1.13
C SER A 280 18.38 8.21 0.24
N TYR A 281 18.02 9.48 0.34
CA TYR A 281 18.00 10.20 1.62
C TYR A 281 16.65 10.13 2.31
N LEU A 282 15.66 9.46 1.71
CA LEU A 282 14.32 9.32 2.25
C LEU A 282 14.25 8.21 3.32
N TYR A 283 14.93 7.08 3.13
CA TYR A 283 14.84 5.96 4.07
C TYR A 283 16.07 5.05 4.15
N ARG A 284 16.14 4.30 5.25
CA ARG A 284 17.12 3.23 5.45
C ARG A 284 16.64 1.94 4.77
N ASN A 285 17.44 1.44 3.84
CA ASN A 285 17.20 0.15 3.16
C ASN A 285 17.26 -1.04 4.12
N ILE A 286 17.91 -0.89 5.27
CA ILE A 286 18.07 -1.98 6.23
C ILE A 286 17.55 -1.53 7.58
N ARG A 287 16.78 -2.43 8.18
CA ARG A 287 15.96 -2.14 9.34
C ARG A 287 16.14 -3.25 10.38
N PRO A 288 15.96 -2.94 11.68
CA PRO A 288 15.88 -3.97 12.71
C PRO A 288 14.78 -4.97 12.37
N CYS A 289 14.95 -6.22 12.83
CA CYS A 289 13.91 -7.23 12.68
C CYS A 289 12.62 -6.76 13.39
N PRO A 290 11.48 -6.70 12.68
CA PRO A 290 10.23 -6.24 13.27
C PRO A 290 9.74 -7.23 14.33
N LYS A 291 9.05 -6.71 15.34
CA LYS A 291 8.14 -7.55 16.15
C LYS A 291 6.84 -7.67 15.39
N HIS A 292 6.32 -8.87 15.22
CA HIS A 292 5.07 -9.07 14.51
C HIS A 292 4.00 -9.66 15.43
N CYS A 293 2.75 -9.35 15.12
CA CYS A 293 1.59 -10.08 15.63
C CYS A 293 0.60 -10.32 14.48
N GLU A 294 0.01 -11.51 14.50
CA GLU A 294 -0.99 -11.92 13.53
C GLU A 294 -2.37 -11.39 13.93
N VAL A 295 -3.12 -10.93 12.93
CA VAL A 295 -4.53 -10.56 13.02
C VAL A 295 -5.35 -11.82 12.83
N GLU A 296 -6.25 -12.12 13.77
CA GLU A 296 -7.13 -13.28 13.66
C GLU A 296 -8.08 -13.18 12.47
N GLY A 297 -8.33 -14.33 11.85
CA GLY A 297 -9.16 -14.44 10.64
C GLY A 297 -8.37 -14.32 9.33
N SER A 298 -9.14 -14.29 8.26
CA SER A 298 -8.66 -14.25 6.88
C SER A 298 -9.79 -13.79 5.95
N MET A 299 -9.41 -13.18 4.84
CA MET A 299 -10.30 -12.59 3.84
C MET A 299 -10.05 -13.19 2.46
N LEU A 300 -11.09 -13.18 1.62
CA LEU A 300 -10.97 -13.54 0.20
C LEU A 300 -10.66 -12.29 -0.60
N LEU A 301 -9.42 -12.16 -1.06
CA LEU A 301 -9.03 -11.15 -2.02
C LEU A 301 -9.04 -11.75 -3.42
N ILE A 302 -9.70 -11.05 -4.34
CA ILE A 302 -9.83 -11.51 -5.72
C ILE A 302 -9.53 -10.41 -6.74
N ASP A 303 -9.14 -10.82 -7.94
CA ASP A 303 -9.19 -9.99 -9.14
C ASP A 303 -10.39 -10.40 -9.99
N ILE A 304 -11.03 -9.41 -10.63
CA ILE A 304 -12.12 -9.64 -11.58
C ILE A 304 -11.56 -9.44 -12.98
N VAL A 305 -11.60 -10.48 -13.79
CA VAL A 305 -11.17 -10.43 -15.19
C VAL A 305 -12.34 -10.75 -16.11
N SER A 306 -12.38 -10.09 -17.26
CA SER A 306 -13.37 -10.44 -18.28
C SER A 306 -13.06 -11.82 -18.86
N PHE A 307 -14.09 -12.58 -19.23
CA PHE A 307 -13.89 -13.88 -19.86
C PHE A 307 -13.10 -13.77 -21.18
N SER A 308 -13.20 -12.65 -21.88
CA SER A 308 -12.40 -12.36 -23.07
C SER A 308 -10.89 -12.35 -22.80
N GLN A 309 -10.47 -11.92 -21.61
CA GLN A 309 -9.06 -11.97 -21.20
C GLN A 309 -8.58 -13.40 -20.94
N ILE A 310 -9.46 -14.27 -20.45
CA ILE A 310 -9.16 -15.71 -20.30
C ILE A 310 -8.95 -16.35 -21.68
N VAL A 311 -9.84 -16.06 -22.64
CA VAL A 311 -9.68 -16.51 -24.04
C VAL A 311 -8.37 -16.01 -24.65
N GLY A 312 -8.00 -14.75 -24.35
CA GLY A 312 -6.74 -14.17 -24.80
C GLY A 312 -5.49 -14.79 -24.15
N ALA A 313 -5.61 -15.29 -22.93
CA ALA A 313 -4.51 -15.95 -22.20
C ALA A 313 -4.25 -17.38 -22.71
N PHE A 314 -5.27 -18.06 -23.22
CA PHE A 314 -5.18 -19.45 -23.70
C PHE A 314 -5.60 -19.56 -25.18
N PRO A 315 -4.74 -19.14 -26.12
CA PRO A 315 -5.09 -19.14 -27.55
C PRO A 315 -5.37 -20.54 -28.11
N ASP A 316 -4.73 -21.57 -27.58
CA ASP A 316 -4.89 -22.96 -28.05
C ASP A 316 -6.26 -23.56 -27.67
N SER A 317 -6.90 -23.06 -26.60
CA SER A 317 -8.26 -23.46 -26.17
C SER A 317 -9.33 -22.45 -26.60
N ARG A 318 -9.04 -21.59 -27.58
CA ARG A 318 -9.93 -20.48 -27.96
C ARG A 318 -11.32 -20.97 -28.40
N GLU A 319 -11.40 -22.01 -29.25
CA GLU A 319 -12.67 -22.53 -29.74
C GLU A 319 -13.51 -23.14 -28.60
N GLU A 320 -12.89 -23.95 -27.75
CA GLU A 320 -13.50 -24.55 -26.56
C GLU A 320 -14.07 -23.47 -25.63
N LEU A 321 -13.25 -22.47 -25.27
CA LEU A 321 -13.65 -21.38 -24.38
C LEU A 321 -14.76 -20.50 -24.98
N LEU A 322 -14.74 -20.21 -26.28
CA LEU A 322 -15.82 -19.44 -26.93
C LEU A 322 -17.13 -20.24 -27.02
N SER A 323 -17.03 -21.56 -27.15
CA SER A 323 -18.18 -22.46 -27.18
C SER A 323 -18.82 -22.64 -25.80
N LEU A 324 -18.06 -22.42 -24.71
CA LEU A 324 -18.48 -22.63 -23.33
C LEU A 324 -19.84 -21.99 -23.02
N SER A 325 -20.71 -22.76 -22.37
CA SER A 325 -22.01 -22.33 -21.87
C SER A 325 -22.50 -23.25 -20.77
N LEU A 326 -23.29 -22.71 -19.85
CA LEU A 326 -23.98 -23.46 -18.79
C LEU A 326 -25.47 -23.15 -18.89
N ASP A 327 -26.31 -24.14 -19.20
CA ASP A 327 -27.76 -23.95 -19.38
C ASP A 327 -28.12 -22.73 -20.26
N GLU A 328 -27.50 -22.67 -21.45
CA GLU A 328 -27.60 -21.56 -22.43
C GLU A 328 -26.99 -20.21 -21.97
N MET A 329 -26.51 -20.12 -20.73
CA MET A 329 -25.82 -18.93 -20.21
C MET A 329 -24.40 -18.85 -20.77
N LYS A 330 -23.94 -17.62 -21.02
CA LYS A 330 -22.57 -17.36 -21.47
C LYS A 330 -21.71 -16.84 -20.32
N PRO A 331 -20.42 -17.22 -20.27
CA PRO A 331 -19.51 -16.72 -19.26
C PRO A 331 -19.22 -15.24 -19.51
N LEU A 332 -19.16 -14.45 -18.44
CA LEU A 332 -19.00 -13.00 -18.47
C LEU A 332 -17.70 -12.58 -17.76
N LEU A 333 -17.59 -12.91 -16.49
CA LEU A 333 -16.47 -12.58 -15.62
C LEU A 333 -15.85 -13.85 -15.04
N VAL A 334 -14.58 -13.77 -14.68
CA VAL A 334 -13.90 -14.77 -13.86
C VAL A 334 -13.32 -14.06 -12.64
N PHE A 335 -13.61 -14.60 -11.47
CA PHE A 335 -13.06 -14.16 -10.20
C PHE A 335 -11.88 -15.07 -9.88
N ILE A 336 -10.67 -14.51 -9.85
CA ILE A 336 -9.44 -15.25 -9.57
C ILE A 336 -8.86 -14.81 -8.22
N PRO A 337 -8.16 -15.68 -7.47
CA PRO A 337 -7.37 -15.26 -6.33
C PRO A 337 -6.44 -14.08 -6.66
N LYS A 338 -6.35 -13.10 -5.75
CA LYS A 338 -5.60 -11.86 -5.97
C LYS A 338 -4.13 -12.14 -6.33
N GLY A 339 -3.65 -11.53 -7.41
CA GLY A 339 -2.25 -11.67 -7.85
C GLY A 339 -1.91 -12.99 -8.54
N LEU A 340 -2.90 -13.83 -8.84
CA LEU A 340 -2.72 -15.04 -9.64
C LEU A 340 -2.34 -14.67 -11.08
N ASP A 341 -1.22 -15.20 -11.57
CA ASP A 341 -0.82 -15.05 -12.96
C ASP A 341 -1.46 -16.13 -13.84
N ILE A 342 -2.49 -15.77 -14.59
CA ILE A 342 -3.22 -16.67 -15.49
C ILE A 342 -2.25 -17.32 -16.51
N LYS A 343 -1.20 -16.61 -16.95
CA LYS A 343 -0.25 -17.11 -17.95
C LYS A 343 0.73 -18.14 -17.41
N SER A 344 0.78 -18.33 -16.09
CA SER A 344 1.63 -19.34 -15.47
C SER A 344 1.10 -20.77 -15.65
N TYR A 345 -0.16 -20.93 -16.06
CA TYR A 345 -0.80 -22.22 -16.31
C TYR A 345 -0.52 -22.72 -17.73
N ALA A 346 -0.29 -24.03 -17.89
CA ALA A 346 0.09 -24.59 -19.20
C ALA A 346 -1.10 -24.68 -20.18
N SER A 347 -2.34 -24.67 -19.68
CA SER A 347 -3.55 -24.75 -20.49
C SER A 347 -4.77 -24.17 -19.77
N ALA A 348 -5.84 -23.86 -20.51
CA ALA A 348 -7.11 -23.42 -19.94
C ALA A 348 -7.70 -24.48 -18.99
N LYS A 349 -7.60 -25.76 -19.35
CA LYS A 349 -8.06 -26.87 -18.50
C LYS A 349 -7.34 -26.90 -17.16
N GLU A 350 -6.01 -26.77 -17.18
CA GLU A 350 -5.23 -26.74 -15.93
C GLU A 350 -5.61 -25.52 -15.07
N PHE A 351 -5.80 -24.35 -15.70
CA PHE A 351 -6.28 -23.16 -15.01
C PHE A 351 -7.65 -23.41 -14.36
N PHE A 352 -8.61 -24.00 -15.07
CA PHE A 352 -9.94 -24.26 -14.52
C PHE A 352 -9.91 -25.27 -13.37
N GLU A 353 -9.06 -26.30 -13.46
CA GLU A 353 -8.95 -27.33 -12.44
C GLU A 353 -8.23 -26.86 -11.17
N LYS A 354 -7.21 -26.00 -11.28
CA LYS A 354 -6.26 -25.72 -10.19
C LYS A 354 -6.21 -24.28 -9.68
N SER A 355 -6.84 -23.32 -10.35
CA SER A 355 -6.72 -21.90 -9.98
C SER A 355 -7.49 -21.49 -8.74
N GLY A 356 -8.46 -22.30 -8.30
CA GLY A 356 -9.43 -21.88 -7.27
C GLY A 356 -10.36 -20.75 -7.74
N ALA A 357 -10.37 -20.43 -9.05
CA ALA A 357 -11.19 -19.37 -9.60
C ALA A 357 -12.67 -19.78 -9.73
N THR A 358 -13.54 -18.79 -9.88
CA THR A 358 -14.96 -18.98 -10.17
C THR A 358 -15.36 -18.20 -11.43
N VAL A 359 -16.31 -18.73 -12.21
CA VAL A 359 -16.82 -18.08 -13.42
C VAL A 359 -18.24 -17.58 -13.16
N GLU A 360 -18.51 -16.34 -13.54
CA GLU A 360 -19.87 -15.80 -13.65
C GLU A 360 -20.45 -16.14 -15.02
N PHE A 361 -21.55 -16.88 -15.03
CA PHE A 361 -22.40 -17.07 -16.19
C PHE A 361 -23.60 -16.11 -16.08
N PHE A 362 -24.01 -15.49 -17.18
CA PHE A 362 -25.10 -14.52 -17.17
C PHE A 362 -26.14 -14.82 -18.25
N ASN A 363 -27.41 -14.71 -17.87
CA ASN A 363 -28.55 -14.67 -18.79
C ASN A 363 -29.60 -13.64 -18.33
N LYS A 364 -30.80 -13.69 -18.91
CA LYS A 364 -31.90 -12.77 -18.59
C LYS A 364 -32.47 -12.93 -17.17
N GLU A 365 -32.25 -14.08 -16.53
CA GLU A 365 -32.78 -14.41 -15.21
C GLU A 365 -31.80 -13.99 -14.08
N GLY A 366 -30.51 -13.89 -14.40
CA GLY A 366 -29.50 -13.33 -13.50
C GLY A 366 -28.12 -13.98 -13.68
N PRO A 367 -27.15 -13.60 -12.84
CA PRO A 367 -25.85 -14.25 -12.79
C PRO A 367 -25.89 -15.55 -11.98
N VAL A 368 -25.13 -16.55 -12.44
CA VAL A 368 -24.82 -17.78 -11.71
C VAL A 368 -23.30 -17.89 -11.61
N ILE A 369 -22.79 -18.05 -10.38
CA ILE A 369 -21.35 -18.18 -10.12
C ILE A 369 -21.04 -19.65 -9.85
N VAL A 370 -20.09 -20.20 -10.59
CA VAL A 370 -19.70 -21.62 -10.50
C VAL A 370 -18.19 -21.74 -10.33
N PRO A 371 -17.67 -22.63 -9.46
CA PRO A 371 -16.25 -22.95 -9.41
C PRO A 371 -15.72 -23.39 -10.77
N CYS A 372 -14.57 -22.87 -11.20
CA CYS A 372 -13.98 -23.27 -12.48
C CYS A 372 -13.73 -24.78 -12.55
N SER A 373 -13.43 -25.43 -11.41
CA SER A 373 -13.20 -26.87 -11.32
C SER A 373 -14.44 -27.71 -11.62
N GLU A 374 -15.63 -27.12 -11.58
CA GLU A 374 -16.90 -27.76 -11.93
C GLU A 374 -17.31 -27.50 -13.39
N VAL A 375 -16.62 -26.60 -14.07
CA VAL A 375 -16.88 -26.22 -15.46
C VAL A 375 -16.06 -27.09 -16.40
N LYS A 376 -16.75 -27.84 -17.28
CA LYS A 376 -16.08 -28.70 -18.26
C LYS A 376 -15.65 -27.86 -19.47
N ILE A 377 -14.33 -27.86 -19.71
CA ILE A 377 -13.70 -27.38 -20.94
C ILE A 377 -13.41 -28.56 -21.85
#